data_AF-A0A2S4Y6B5-F1
#
_entry.id   AF-A0A2S4Y6B5-F1
#
_cell.length_a   1.000
_cell.length_b   1.000
_cell.length_c   1.000
_cell.angle_alpha   90.00
_cell.angle_beta   90.00
_cell.angle_gamma   90.00
#
_symmetry.space_group_name_H-M   'P 1'
#
loop_
_entity.id
_entity.type
_entity.pdbx_description
1 polymer ?
#
loop_
_entity_poly.entity_id
_entity_poly.type
_entity_poly.pdbx_seq_one_letter_code
_entity_poly.pdbx_strand_id
1 'polypeptide(L)'
;GYVDFGPADPYNRYAVHAVGRFLRFYPEPWGSGDERLTQLVLIGSGIDTAALDKELQTCTDDAPHADEHSMWGVLRYVQDQEAEAPQGLGDLEG
;
A
#
# COMPACT_ATOMS: atom_id res chain seq x y z
N GLY A 1 -1.01 -6.26 0.15
CA GLY A 1 0.30 -6.16 -0.54
C GLY A 1 0.94 -4.86 -0.12
N TYR A 2 2.05 -4.48 -0.76
CA TYR A 2 2.78 -3.24 -0.48
C TYR A 2 3.00 -2.44 -1.76
N VAL A 3 2.90 -1.12 -1.63
CA VAL A 3 3.23 -0.17 -2.70
C VAL A 3 4.38 0.71 -2.24
N ASP A 4 5.38 0.85 -3.11
CA ASP A 4 6.41 1.88 -3.02
C ASP A 4 5.99 3.04 -3.93
N PHE A 5 5.85 4.25 -3.34
CA PHE A 5 5.58 5.48 -4.10
C PHE A 5 6.87 6.24 -4.47
N GLY A 6 8.03 5.65 -4.24
CA GLY A 6 9.32 6.14 -4.70
C GLY A 6 9.67 7.51 -4.11
N PRO A 7 10.07 8.50 -4.94
CA PRO A 7 10.47 9.82 -4.46
C PRO A 7 9.39 10.60 -3.71
N ALA A 8 8.11 10.24 -3.89
CA ALA A 8 7.00 10.93 -3.23
C ALA A 8 6.96 10.68 -1.70
N ASP A 9 7.44 9.51 -1.26
CA ASP A 9 7.74 9.23 0.16
C ASP A 9 8.84 8.14 0.25
N PRO A 10 10.13 8.53 0.28
CA PRO A 10 11.23 7.56 0.29
C PRO A 10 11.41 6.86 1.64
N TYR A 11 10.66 7.23 2.68
CA TYR A 11 10.83 6.69 4.03
C TYR A 11 9.87 5.54 4.34
N ASN A 12 8.72 5.51 3.67
CA ASN A 12 7.67 4.53 3.95
C ASN A 12 7.42 3.60 2.76
N ARG A 13 6.98 2.39 3.07
CA ARG A 13 6.15 1.58 2.17
C ARG A 13 4.71 1.65 2.65
N TYR A 14 3.77 1.31 1.79
CA TYR A 14 2.35 1.37 2.14
C TYR A 14 1.70 0.01 1.99
N ALA A 15 1.27 -0.58 3.11
CA ALA A 15 0.40 -1.74 3.07
C ALA A 15 -0.94 -1.34 2.44
N VAL A 16 -1.31 -1.99 1.34
CA VAL A 16 -2.53 -1.71 0.59
C VAL A 16 -3.51 -2.87 0.68
N HIS A 17 -4.75 -2.54 1.02
CA HIS A 17 -5.90 -3.42 0.97
C HIS A 17 -6.96 -2.83 0.03
N ALA A 18 -7.21 -3.53 -1.08
CA ALA A 18 -8.24 -3.20 -2.05
C ALA A 18 -9.19 -4.38 -2.24
N VAL A 19 -10.47 -4.21 -1.92
CA VAL A 19 -11.50 -5.26 -2.03
C VAL A 19 -12.78 -4.66 -2.61
N GLY A 20 -13.05 -4.95 -3.89
CA GLY A 20 -14.17 -4.32 -4.61
C GLY A 20 -14.01 -2.80 -4.64
N ARG A 21 -14.91 -2.07 -3.96
CA ARG A 21 -14.87 -0.60 -3.85
C ARG A 21 -14.07 -0.07 -2.65
N PHE A 22 -13.60 -0.98 -1.80
CA PHE A 22 -12.81 -0.63 -0.61
C PHE A 22 -11.35 -0.44 -1.01
N LEU A 23 -10.73 0.64 -0.54
CA LEU A 23 -9.31 0.93 -0.69
C LEU A 23 -8.79 1.61 0.57
N ARG A 24 -7.73 1.06 1.16
CA ARG A 24 -6.98 1.68 2.26
C ARG A 24 -5.49 1.47 2.10
N PHE A 25 -4.73 2.44 2.61
CA PHE A 25 -3.29 2.38 2.75
C PHE A 25 -2.89 2.55 4.22
N TYR A 26 -1.82 1.87 4.61
CA TYR A 26 -1.22 1.99 5.94
C TYR A 26 0.29 2.22 5.75
N PRO A 27 0.79 3.43 6.03
CA PRO A 27 2.22 3.73 5.93
C PRO A 27 2.98 2.96 7.01
N GLU A 28 4.10 2.37 6.63
CA GLU A 28 5.06 1.79 7.55
C GLU A 28 6.49 2.11 7.10
N PRO A 29 7.42 2.36 8.03
CA PRO A 29 8.81 2.60 7.68
C PRO A 29 9.42 1.36 7.04
N TRP A 30 10.33 1.56 6.08
CA TRP A 30 11.10 0.45 5.52
C TRP A 30 11.91 -0.28 6.60
N GLY A 31 11.85 -1.61 6.63
CA GLY A 31 12.67 -2.45 7.48
C GLY A 31 14.13 -2.47 7.03
N SER A 32 15.03 -2.79 7.97
CA SER A 32 16.45 -2.99 7.65
C SER A 32 16.63 -4.22 6.76
N GLY A 33 17.01 -4.01 5.49
CA GLY A 33 17.20 -5.08 4.52
C GLY A 33 15.98 -5.39 3.66
N ASP A 34 14.89 -4.64 3.81
CA ASP A 34 13.75 -4.75 2.90
C ASP A 34 14.15 -4.28 1.50
N GLU A 35 13.78 -5.07 0.50
CA GLU A 35 13.94 -4.66 -0.90
C GLU A 35 12.85 -3.64 -1.24
N ARG A 36 13.27 -2.49 -1.80
CA ARG A 36 12.36 -1.39 -2.15
C ARG A 36 11.61 -1.71 -3.44
N LEU A 37 10.50 -2.41 -3.30
CA LEU A 37 9.64 -2.75 -4.44
C LEU A 37 8.15 -2.87 -4.09
N THR A 38 7.32 -2.66 -5.10
CA THR A 38 5.87 -2.87 -5.03
C THR A 38 5.55 -4.36 -5.18
N GLN A 39 4.85 -4.93 -4.19
CA GLN A 39 4.45 -6.33 -4.15
C GLN A 39 2.94 -6.46 -3.95
N LEU A 40 2.24 -6.97 -4.97
CA LEU A 40 0.80 -7.12 -4.92
C LEU A 40 0.39 -8.59 -4.96
N VAL A 41 -0.62 -8.94 -4.16
CA VAL A 41 -1.31 -10.23 -4.24
C VAL A 41 -2.71 -9.95 -4.73
N LEU A 42 -3.06 -10.54 -5.87
CA LEU A 42 -4.32 -10.32 -6.56
C LEU A 42 -5.17 -11.57 -6.44
N ILE A 43 -6.37 -11.43 -5.89
CA ILE A 43 -7.29 -12.54 -5.63
C ILE A 43 -8.63 -12.23 -6.28
N GLY A 44 -9.07 -13.10 -7.19
CA GLY A 44 -10.36 -12.98 -7.85
C GLY A 44 -10.55 -14.05 -8.93
N SER A 45 -11.75 -14.11 -9.51
CA SER A 45 -12.10 -15.01 -10.61
C SER A 45 -12.26 -14.23 -11.91
N GLY A 46 -11.89 -14.86 -13.04
CA GLY A 46 -12.00 -14.24 -14.36
C GLY A 46 -11.03 -13.06 -14.59
N ILE A 47 -9.92 -13.02 -13.84
CA ILE A 47 -8.89 -11.97 -14.00
C ILE A 47 -8.12 -12.24 -15.30
N ASP A 48 -8.12 -11.25 -16.19
CA ASP A 48 -7.16 -11.19 -17.30
C ASP A 48 -5.81 -10.76 -16.75
N THR A 49 -4.95 -11.73 -16.47
CA THR A 49 -3.63 -11.50 -15.85
C THR A 49 -2.67 -10.73 -16.75
N ALA A 50 -2.78 -10.89 -18.08
CA ALA A 50 -1.89 -10.21 -19.01
C ALA A 50 -2.26 -8.73 -19.17
N ALA A 51 -3.56 -8.43 -19.25
CA ALA A 51 -4.03 -7.05 -19.24
C ALA A 51 -3.66 -6.34 -17.93
N LEU A 52 -3.86 -7.03 -16.80
CA LEU A 52 -3.54 -6.50 -15.47
C LEU A 52 -2.04 -6.21 -15.30
N ASP A 53 -1.17 -7.13 -15.70
CA ASP A 53 0.28 -6.94 -15.62
C ASP A 53 0.73 -5.73 -16.47
N LYS A 54 0.17 -5.58 -17.68
CA LYS A 54 0.44 -4.43 -18.54
C LYS A 54 -0.01 -3.10 -17.92
N GLU A 55 -1.19 -3.06 -17.32
CA GLU A 55 -1.69 -1.86 -16.65
C GLU A 55 -0.80 -1.49 -15.44
N LEU A 56 -0.39 -2.47 -14.64
CA LEU A 56 0.53 -2.26 -13.51
C LEU A 56 1.92 -1.76 -13.96
N GLN A 57 2.44 -2.30 -15.06
CA GLN A 57 3.70 -1.82 -15.65
C GLN A 57 3.60 -0.36 -16.10
N THR A 58 2.45 0.04 -16.64
CA THR A 58 2.20 1.45 -17.03
C THR A 58 2.19 2.38 -15.81
N CYS A 59 1.85 1.89 -14.61
CA CYS A 59 1.94 2.66 -13.37
C CYS A 59 3.38 2.90 -12.90
N THR A 60 4.37 2.17 -13.45
CA THR A 60 5.79 2.30 -13.09
C THR A 60 6.48 3.42 -13.89
N ASP A 61 5.93 3.80 -15.05
CA ASP A 61 6.52 4.83 -15.89
C ASP A 61 6.42 6.22 -15.23
N ASP A 62 7.59 6.85 -15.05
CA ASP A 62 7.83 8.15 -14.44
C ASP A 62 6.82 9.20 -14.94
N ALA A 63 5.90 9.61 -14.06
CA ALA A 63 5.41 10.98 -14.16
C ALA A 63 6.61 11.88 -13.82
N PRO A 64 7.13 12.73 -14.75
CA PRO A 64 8.37 13.50 -14.54
C PRO A 64 8.31 14.48 -13.36
N HIS A 65 7.15 14.59 -12.71
CA HIS A 65 6.83 15.51 -11.64
C HIS A 65 5.97 14.76 -10.61
N ALA A 66 6.58 13.91 -9.79
CA ALA A 66 6.03 13.63 -8.47
C ALA A 66 6.11 14.94 -7.68
N ASP A 67 5.10 15.78 -7.83
CA ASP A 67 4.95 17.01 -7.08
C ASP A 67 4.41 16.71 -5.67
N GLU A 68 4.45 17.70 -4.78
CA GLU A 68 3.94 17.59 -3.41
C GLU A 68 2.44 17.21 -3.36
N HIS A 69 1.71 17.39 -4.47
CA HIS A 69 0.28 17.09 -4.59
C HIS A 69 -0.01 15.69 -5.12
N SER A 70 0.98 15.00 -5.68
CA SER A 70 0.83 13.69 -6.31
C SER A 70 0.33 12.63 -5.32
N MET A 71 0.68 12.79 -4.04
CA MET A 71 0.21 11.91 -2.97
C MET A 71 -1.20 12.22 -2.45
N TRP A 72 -1.84 13.33 -2.82
CA TRP A 72 -3.15 13.70 -2.28
C TRP A 72 -4.24 12.66 -2.56
N GLY A 73 -4.16 12.02 -3.73
CA GLY A 73 -5.05 10.91 -4.10
C GLY A 73 -4.86 9.66 -3.24
N VAL A 74 -3.68 9.47 -2.65
CA VAL A 74 -3.35 8.36 -1.74
C VAL A 74 -3.70 8.72 -0.30
N LEU A 75 -3.30 9.92 0.15
CA LEU A 75 -3.47 10.39 1.53
C LEU A 75 -4.94 10.38 1.99
N ARG A 76 -5.89 10.61 1.08
CA ARG A 76 -7.34 10.47 1.36
C ARG A 76 -7.79 9.06 1.76
N TYR A 77 -6.97 8.05 1.51
CA TYR A 77 -7.23 6.64 1.82
C TYR A 77 -6.26 6.08 2.88
N VAL A 78 -5.33 6.90 3.40
CA VAL A 78 -4.44 6.50 4.49
C VAL A 78 -5.23 6.47 5.80
N GLN A 79 -5.00 5.42 6.59
CA GLN A 79 -5.48 5.37 7.98
C GLN A 79 -4.32 5.36 8.96
N ASP A 80 -4.47 6.17 10.01
CA ASP A 80 -3.52 6.21 11.13
C ASP A 80 -3.52 4.87 11.86
N GLN A 81 -2.32 4.30 12.03
CA GLN A 81 -2.09 3.03 12.74
C GLN A 81 -2.49 3.07 14.22
N GLU A 82 -2.71 4.26 14.81
CA GLU A 82 -3.10 4.42 16.22
C GLU A 82 -4.54 3.97 16.53
N ALA A 83 -5.38 3.70 15.53
CA ALA A 83 -6.78 3.33 15.73
C ALA A 83 -7.02 1.83 16.00
N GLU A 84 -6.00 0.97 15.91
CA GLU A 84 -6.20 -0.49 15.95
C GLU A 84 -5.18 -1.20 16.87
N ALA A 85 -5.08 -0.73 18.12
CA ALA A 85 -4.58 -1.60 19.19
C ALA A 85 -5.67 -2.65 19.48
N PRO A 86 -5.41 -3.97 19.33
CA PRO A 86 -6.38 -4.98 19.70
C PRO A 86 -6.61 -4.92 21.21
N GLN A 87 -7.74 -4.33 21.62
CA GLN A 87 -8.26 -4.40 22.98
C GLN A 87 -8.75 -5.84 23.21
N GLY A 88 -7.87 -6.71 23.68
CA GLY A 88 -8.26 -8.09 23.96
C GLY A 88 -7.12 -9.04 24.27
N LEU A 89 -6.27 -8.72 25.25
CA LEU A 89 -5.53 -9.75 25.97
C LEU A 89 -5.23 -9.27 27.40
N GLY A 90 -6.28 -9.22 28.20
CA GLY A 90 -6.20 -8.86 29.61
C GLY A 90 -7.27 -9.60 30.38
N ASP A 91 -7.26 -10.93 30.28
CA ASP A 91 -7.85 -11.86 31.25
C ASP A 91 -7.16 -13.21 31.03
N LEU A 92 -6.93 -13.96 32.12
CA LEU A 92 -6.29 -15.28 32.25
C LEU A 92 -4.85 -15.31 32.83
N GLU A 93 -4.69 -14.80 34.05
CA GLU A 93 -3.94 -15.48 35.13
C GLU A 93 -4.92 -15.54 36.31
N GLY A 94 -5.20 -16.67 36.97
CA GLY A 94 -4.31 -17.76 37.36
C GLY A 94 -4.31 -17.80 38.89
#